data_AF-A0A564FY21-F1
#
_entry.id   AF-A0A564FY21-F1
#
_cell.length_a   1.000
_cell.length_b   1.000
_cell.length_c   1.000
_cell.angle_alpha   90.00
_cell.angle_beta   90.00
_cell.angle_gamma   90.00
#
_symmetry.space_group_name_H-M   'P 1'
#
loop_
_entity.id
_entity.type
_entity.pdbx_description
1 polymer ?
#
loop_
_entity_poly.entity_id
_entity_poly.type
_entity_poly.pdbx_seq_one_letter_code
_entity_poly.pdbx_strand_id
1 'polypeptide(L)'
;MTPGLPAGAVRLLSLAARRVLIGRVPKLFDADYYLRANRDVARSGVDPFLHYVLRGAEQGRNPAADFDTRFYRSQSGQTRLDPVRHYTRMGARKGFDPNPGFNTLWYTSQYVDVAGSGSNPLLHYRTHGRQEGRPVSRSTFGSPQPHMLEGVPSHHILNLPEDERTRFALVLHREAAACPDPARRLCLFMRLTDPEIAGLLDGFEVFEFGRLKQLTVAIDPLSAAHPQRATLLAAFEHCYYGEERAGPLVLRCAEVRLWDLRPHKPRIAAVFPGGTFTVRRRA
;
A
#
# COMPACT_ATOMS: atom_id res chain seq x y z
N MET A 1 -26.52 48.98 -3.88
CA MET A 1 -26.29 47.63 -4.42
C MET A 1 -25.15 47.72 -5.41
N THR A 2 -23.94 47.29 -5.06
CA THR A 2 -22.84 47.19 -6.02
C THR A 2 -23.17 46.07 -7.00
N PRO A 3 -23.23 46.32 -8.33
CA PRO A 3 -23.45 45.25 -9.28
C PRO A 3 -22.29 44.26 -9.16
N GLY A 4 -22.60 42.99 -8.88
CA GLY A 4 -21.62 41.92 -8.87
C GLY A 4 -20.94 41.81 -10.24
N LEU A 5 -19.69 41.36 -10.27
CA LEU A 5 -18.97 41.16 -11.51
C LEU A 5 -19.74 40.21 -12.44
N PRO A 6 -19.84 40.50 -13.75
CA PRO A 6 -20.49 39.59 -14.69
C PRO A 6 -19.76 38.24 -14.72
N ALA A 7 -20.50 37.14 -14.88
CA ALA A 7 -19.96 35.78 -14.79
C ALA A 7 -18.76 35.52 -15.73
N GLY A 8 -18.75 36.15 -16.91
CA GLY A 8 -17.62 36.10 -17.85
C GLY A 8 -16.34 36.73 -17.29
N ALA A 9 -16.45 37.86 -16.57
CA ALA A 9 -15.32 38.52 -15.92
C ALA A 9 -14.78 37.67 -14.75
N VAL A 10 -15.68 37.06 -13.95
CA VAL A 10 -15.27 36.14 -12.87
C VAL A 10 -14.48 34.96 -13.41
N ARG A 11 -14.92 34.36 -14.51
CA ARG A 11 -14.23 33.25 -15.16
C ARG A 11 -12.84 33.63 -15.66
N LEU A 12 -12.71 34.79 -16.32
CA LEU A 12 -11.42 35.26 -16.83
C LEU A 12 -10.42 35.57 -15.71
N LEU A 13 -10.87 36.30 -14.68
CA LEU A 13 -10.04 36.66 -13.53
C LEU A 13 -9.60 35.43 -12.74
N SER A 14 -10.52 34.50 -12.47
CA SER A 14 -10.19 33.26 -11.76
C SER A 14 -9.27 32.35 -12.58
N LEU A 15 -9.43 32.28 -13.90
CA LEU A 15 -8.50 31.57 -14.76
C LEU A 15 -7.09 32.17 -14.71
N ALA A 16 -6.98 33.51 -14.77
CA ALA A 16 -5.71 34.21 -14.64
C ALA A 16 -5.06 33.95 -13.27
N ALA A 17 -5.83 34.08 -12.19
CA ALA A 17 -5.37 33.78 -10.84
C ALA A 17 -4.89 32.32 -10.69
N ARG A 18 -5.63 31.35 -11.24
CA ARG A 18 -5.18 29.94 -11.27
C ARG A 18 -3.83 29.80 -11.96
N ARG A 19 -3.63 30.44 -13.13
CA ARG A 19 -2.38 30.33 -13.89
C ARG A 19 -1.19 30.87 -13.11
N VAL A 20 -1.36 32.01 -12.43
CA VAL A 20 -0.29 32.69 -11.68
C VAL A 20 -0.01 32.03 -10.34
N LEU A 21 -1.04 31.80 -9.52
CA LEU A 21 -0.88 31.37 -8.13
C LEU A 21 -0.73 29.86 -7.97
N ILE A 22 -1.38 29.10 -8.83
CA ILE A 22 -1.50 27.64 -8.69
C ILE A 22 -0.70 26.91 -9.77
N GLY A 23 -0.74 27.37 -11.01
CA GLY A 23 -0.06 26.78 -12.15
C GLY A 23 -0.89 25.70 -12.87
N ARG A 24 -0.21 24.72 -13.48
CA ARG A 24 -0.82 23.72 -14.38
C ARG A 24 -1.85 22.82 -13.66
N VAL A 25 -2.94 22.52 -14.36
CA VAL A 25 -3.96 21.57 -13.92
C VAL A 25 -3.45 20.13 -14.13
N PRO A 26 -3.46 19.27 -13.11
CA PRO A 26 -3.11 17.86 -13.26
C PRO A 26 -4.05 17.14 -14.22
N LYS A 27 -3.52 16.22 -15.04
CA LYS A 27 -4.35 15.41 -15.96
C LYS A 27 -5.39 14.55 -15.23
N LEU A 28 -5.19 14.30 -13.93
CA LEU A 28 -6.12 13.56 -13.09
C LEU A 28 -7.33 14.38 -12.62
N PHE A 29 -7.31 15.72 -12.77
CA PHE A 29 -8.45 16.58 -12.48
C PHE A 29 -9.37 16.67 -13.71
N ASP A 30 -10.67 16.38 -13.53
CA ASP A 30 -11.69 16.46 -14.57
C ASP A 30 -12.62 17.65 -14.28
N ALA A 31 -12.42 18.73 -15.02
CA ALA A 31 -13.16 19.98 -14.85
C ALA A 31 -14.67 19.80 -15.13
N ASP A 32 -15.03 18.98 -16.11
CA ASP A 32 -16.43 18.79 -16.50
C ASP A 32 -17.16 17.94 -15.46
N TYR A 33 -16.52 16.87 -14.97
CA TYR A 33 -17.01 16.13 -13.81
C TYR A 33 -17.19 17.06 -12.60
N TYR A 34 -16.18 17.87 -12.30
CA TYR A 34 -16.19 18.74 -11.13
C TYR A 34 -17.35 19.73 -11.19
N LEU A 35 -17.58 20.40 -12.33
CA LEU A 35 -18.67 21.36 -12.48
C LEU A 35 -20.05 20.70 -12.46
N ARG A 36 -20.20 19.49 -13.04
CA ARG A 36 -21.45 18.71 -12.95
C ARG A 36 -21.78 18.32 -11.51
N ALA A 37 -20.77 17.86 -10.75
CA ALA A 37 -20.93 17.48 -9.36
C ALA A 37 -21.11 18.68 -8.41
N ASN A 38 -20.69 19.89 -8.82
CA ASN A 38 -20.65 21.09 -7.99
C ASN A 38 -21.39 22.25 -8.66
N ARG A 39 -22.72 22.20 -8.65
CA ARG A 39 -23.62 23.16 -9.32
C ARG A 39 -23.50 24.59 -8.76
N ASP A 40 -23.02 24.76 -7.53
CA ASP A 40 -22.68 26.04 -6.93
C ASP A 40 -21.46 26.69 -7.63
N VAL A 41 -20.42 25.91 -7.91
CA VAL A 41 -19.22 26.37 -8.63
C VAL A 41 -19.54 26.66 -10.09
N ALA A 42 -20.35 25.82 -10.72
CA ALA A 42 -20.82 26.05 -12.09
C ALA A 42 -21.58 27.38 -12.22
N ARG A 43 -22.43 27.72 -11.24
CA ARG A 43 -23.18 28.99 -11.23
C ARG A 43 -22.32 30.20 -10.92
N SER A 44 -21.25 30.05 -10.14
CA SER A 44 -20.36 31.17 -9.79
C SER A 44 -19.42 31.57 -10.93
N GLY A 45 -19.18 30.68 -11.90
CA GLY A 45 -18.27 30.93 -13.03
C GLY A 45 -16.79 30.91 -12.66
N VAL A 46 -16.44 30.56 -11.41
CA VAL A 46 -15.05 30.44 -10.96
C VAL A 46 -14.36 29.26 -11.64
N ASP A 47 -13.08 29.41 -12.00
CA ASP A 47 -12.26 28.32 -12.50
C ASP A 47 -12.33 27.10 -11.55
N PRO A 48 -12.73 25.91 -12.05
CA PRO A 48 -13.04 24.76 -11.20
C PRO A 48 -11.80 24.24 -10.45
N PHE A 49 -10.61 24.32 -11.06
CA PHE A 49 -9.40 23.84 -10.41
C PHE A 49 -8.91 24.82 -9.34
N LEU A 50 -9.03 26.12 -9.57
CA LEU A 50 -8.81 27.14 -8.54
C LEU A 50 -9.72 26.90 -7.34
N HIS A 51 -11.02 26.70 -7.59
CA HIS A 51 -11.99 26.40 -6.54
C HIS A 51 -11.63 25.12 -5.78
N TYR A 52 -11.26 24.05 -6.50
CA TYR A 52 -10.87 22.78 -5.89
C TYR A 52 -9.70 22.96 -4.93
N VAL A 53 -8.62 23.63 -5.35
CA VAL A 53 -7.42 23.82 -4.53
C VAL A 53 -7.71 24.69 -3.30
N LEU A 54 -8.47 25.77 -3.46
CA LEU A 54 -8.71 26.73 -2.37
C LEU A 54 -9.76 26.27 -1.35
N ARG A 55 -10.75 25.46 -1.77
CA ARG A 55 -11.91 25.10 -0.95
C ARG A 55 -12.33 23.64 -1.13
N GLY A 56 -12.38 23.18 -2.37
CA GLY A 56 -13.00 21.89 -2.69
C GLY A 56 -12.32 20.69 -2.05
N ALA A 57 -10.99 20.65 -2.04
CA ALA A 57 -10.22 19.58 -1.43
C ALA A 57 -10.45 19.48 0.09
N GLU A 58 -10.51 20.63 0.77
CA GLU A 58 -10.78 20.70 2.21
C GLU A 58 -12.19 20.18 2.53
N GLN A 59 -13.18 20.58 1.72
CA GLN A 59 -14.57 20.12 1.81
C GLN A 59 -14.77 18.64 1.40
N GLY A 60 -13.71 17.98 0.93
CA GLY A 60 -13.77 16.59 0.50
C GLY A 60 -14.47 16.36 -0.84
N ARG A 61 -14.58 17.39 -1.70
CA ARG A 61 -15.14 17.26 -3.05
C ARG A 61 -14.19 16.44 -3.92
N ASN A 62 -14.73 15.58 -4.80
CA ASN A 62 -13.92 14.73 -5.66
C ASN A 62 -13.47 15.48 -6.92
N PRO A 63 -12.19 15.40 -7.33
CA PRO A 63 -11.66 16.09 -8.51
C PRO A 63 -11.97 15.37 -9.83
N ALA A 64 -12.36 14.10 -9.77
CA ALA A 64 -12.73 13.25 -10.89
C ALA A 64 -13.56 12.06 -10.40
N ALA A 65 -14.23 11.34 -11.31
CA ALA A 65 -15.07 10.19 -10.98
C ALA A 65 -14.29 9.00 -10.37
N ASP A 66 -13.01 8.87 -10.73
CA ASP A 66 -12.07 7.82 -10.32
C ASP A 66 -11.09 8.32 -9.24
N PHE A 67 -11.43 9.38 -8.51
CA PHE A 67 -10.62 9.89 -7.40
C PHE A 67 -11.51 10.29 -6.23
N ASP A 68 -11.31 9.65 -5.08
CA ASP A 68 -12.02 9.94 -3.84
C ASP A 68 -11.12 10.74 -2.90
N THR A 69 -11.43 12.03 -2.74
CA THR A 69 -10.65 12.96 -1.91
C THR A 69 -10.62 12.54 -0.44
N ARG A 70 -11.73 12.07 0.12
CA ARG A 70 -11.83 11.75 1.55
C ARG A 70 -11.08 10.45 1.84
N PHE A 71 -11.31 9.45 1.01
CA PHE A 71 -10.59 8.18 1.06
C PHE A 71 -9.08 8.39 0.89
N TYR A 72 -8.66 9.20 -0.08
CA TYR A 72 -7.25 9.51 -0.27
C TYR A 72 -6.62 10.19 0.95
N ARG A 73 -7.29 11.19 1.51
CA ARG A 73 -6.81 11.90 2.72
C ARG A 73 -6.74 11.01 3.95
N SER A 74 -7.59 9.99 4.06
CA SER A 74 -7.51 9.03 5.16
C SER A 74 -6.21 8.22 5.15
N GLN A 75 -5.56 8.10 3.99
CA GLN A 75 -4.24 7.47 3.83
C GLN A 75 -3.09 8.47 3.96
N SER A 76 -3.18 9.59 3.22
CA SER A 76 -2.07 10.53 3.10
C SER A 76 -1.95 11.51 4.26
N GLY A 77 -3.00 11.62 5.08
CA GLY A 77 -3.17 12.72 6.01
C GLY A 77 -3.35 14.07 5.30
N GLN A 78 -3.18 15.15 6.05
CA GLN A 78 -3.09 16.50 5.49
C GLN A 78 -1.70 16.74 4.91
N THR A 79 -1.62 17.30 3.70
CA THR A 79 -0.35 17.56 3.02
C THR A 79 -0.30 19.00 2.53
N ARG A 80 0.89 19.49 2.18
CA ARG A 80 1.06 20.83 1.57
C ARG A 80 0.42 20.96 0.19
N LEU A 81 0.21 19.84 -0.52
CA LEU A 81 -0.43 19.82 -1.83
C LEU A 81 -1.89 19.39 -1.69
N ASP A 82 -2.73 19.84 -2.61
CA ASP A 82 -4.07 19.26 -2.75
C ASP A 82 -3.97 17.76 -3.13
N PRO A 83 -4.98 16.95 -2.80
CA PRO A 83 -4.96 15.50 -2.97
C PRO A 83 -4.60 15.02 -4.38
N VAL A 84 -5.17 15.63 -5.43
CA VAL A 84 -4.89 15.18 -6.81
C VAL A 84 -3.46 15.52 -7.23
N ARG A 85 -2.92 16.68 -6.82
CA ARG A 85 -1.50 17.01 -7.05
C ARG A 85 -0.57 16.13 -6.24
N HIS A 86 -0.91 15.88 -4.98
CA HIS A 86 -0.13 15.02 -4.10
C HIS A 86 -0.03 13.61 -4.69
N TYR A 87 -1.16 13.02 -5.09
CA TYR A 87 -1.17 11.70 -5.72
C TYR A 87 -0.36 11.65 -7.01
N THR A 88 -0.55 12.64 -7.89
CA THR A 88 0.14 12.72 -9.18
C THR A 88 1.67 12.76 -9.01
N ARG A 89 2.17 13.52 -8.03
CA ARG A 89 3.61 13.77 -7.86
C ARG A 89 4.32 12.74 -6.97
N MET A 90 3.63 12.26 -5.94
CA MET A 90 4.28 11.50 -4.86
C MET A 90 3.44 10.33 -4.37
N GLY A 91 2.13 10.54 -4.20
CA GLY A 91 1.26 9.56 -3.55
C GLY A 91 1.21 8.21 -4.27
N ALA A 92 1.18 8.20 -5.60
CA ALA A 92 1.25 6.96 -6.35
C ALA A 92 2.56 6.18 -6.10
N ARG A 93 3.70 6.88 -6.04
CA ARG A 93 5.01 6.26 -5.74
C ARG A 93 5.09 5.76 -4.29
N LYS A 94 4.34 6.37 -3.39
CA LYS A 94 4.17 5.92 -1.99
C LYS A 94 3.16 4.79 -1.85
N GLY A 95 2.52 4.35 -2.93
CA GLY A 95 1.54 3.28 -2.90
C GLY A 95 0.17 3.66 -2.37
N PHE A 96 -0.15 4.95 -2.23
CA PHE A 96 -1.50 5.36 -1.82
C PHE A 96 -2.53 5.10 -2.91
N ASP A 97 -3.73 4.72 -2.52
CA ASP A 97 -4.82 4.38 -3.43
C ASP A 97 -5.70 5.62 -3.69
N PRO A 98 -5.99 5.99 -4.95
CA PRO A 98 -6.75 7.20 -5.26
C PRO A 98 -8.25 7.06 -4.99
N ASN A 99 -8.76 5.83 -4.93
CA ASN A 99 -10.16 5.52 -4.64
C ASN A 99 -10.29 4.04 -4.18
N PRO A 100 -11.41 3.62 -3.56
CA PRO A 100 -11.61 2.24 -3.09
C PRO A 100 -11.57 1.16 -4.18
N GLY A 101 -11.82 1.51 -5.44
CA GLY A 101 -11.83 0.61 -6.59
C GLY A 101 -10.50 0.46 -7.31
N PHE A 102 -9.41 1.10 -6.84
CA PHE A 102 -8.13 1.06 -7.52
C PHE A 102 -6.96 0.91 -6.54
N ASN A 103 -6.23 -0.20 -6.67
CA ASN A 103 -5.02 -0.48 -5.92
C ASN A 103 -3.77 -0.09 -6.73
N THR A 104 -3.11 0.98 -6.29
CA THR A 104 -1.94 1.58 -6.93
C THR A 104 -0.76 0.60 -6.99
N LEU A 105 -0.46 -0.09 -5.89
CA LEU A 105 0.68 -1.00 -5.82
C LEU A 105 0.46 -2.27 -6.63
N TRP A 106 -0.74 -2.85 -6.56
CA TRP A 106 -1.13 -3.99 -7.37
C TRP A 106 -1.06 -3.64 -8.86
N TYR A 107 -1.61 -2.50 -9.28
CA TYR A 107 -1.56 -2.11 -10.69
C TYR A 107 -0.13 -1.96 -11.19
N THR A 108 0.74 -1.37 -10.37
CA THR A 108 2.16 -1.17 -10.71
C THR A 108 2.93 -2.50 -10.70
N SER A 109 2.57 -3.45 -9.82
CA SER A 109 3.24 -4.76 -9.76
C SER A 109 2.80 -5.72 -10.87
N GLN A 110 1.56 -5.61 -11.34
CA GLN A 110 1.06 -6.39 -12.47
C GLN A 110 1.62 -5.90 -13.81
N TYR A 111 1.81 -4.58 -13.96
CA TYR A 111 2.17 -3.96 -15.22
C TYR A 111 3.57 -3.33 -15.16
N VAL A 112 4.58 -4.17 -15.40
CA VAL A 112 6.00 -3.80 -15.33
C VAL A 112 6.36 -2.66 -16.29
N ASP A 113 5.68 -2.54 -17.43
CA ASP A 113 5.81 -1.43 -18.38
C ASP A 113 5.41 -0.08 -17.78
N VAL A 114 4.37 -0.07 -16.94
CA VAL A 114 3.91 1.12 -16.21
C VAL A 114 4.89 1.48 -15.11
N ALA A 115 5.38 0.48 -14.38
CA ALA A 115 6.39 0.67 -13.34
C ALA A 115 7.71 1.21 -13.91
N GLY A 116 8.23 0.59 -14.97
CA GLY A 116 9.50 0.94 -15.60
C GLY A 116 9.49 2.32 -16.27
N SER A 117 8.34 2.75 -16.80
CA SER A 117 8.19 4.11 -17.36
C SER A 117 8.04 5.21 -16.30
N GLY A 118 7.85 4.85 -15.02
CA GLY A 118 7.54 5.80 -13.95
C GLY A 118 6.19 6.51 -14.14
N SER A 119 5.32 5.96 -14.98
CA SER A 119 4.00 6.50 -15.27
C SER A 119 3.11 6.48 -14.03
N ASN A 120 2.29 7.51 -13.83
CA ASN A 120 1.29 7.46 -12.77
C ASN A 120 0.24 6.37 -13.09
N PRO A 121 -0.01 5.40 -12.21
CA PRO A 121 -0.79 4.21 -12.53
C PRO A 121 -2.26 4.50 -12.81
N LEU A 122 -2.92 5.37 -12.03
CA LEU A 122 -4.30 5.77 -12.34
C LEU A 122 -4.37 6.52 -13.68
N LEU A 123 -3.40 7.39 -13.96
CA LEU A 123 -3.35 8.12 -15.23
C LEU A 123 -3.13 7.17 -16.41
N HIS A 124 -2.26 6.17 -16.25
CA HIS A 124 -2.04 5.14 -17.27
C HIS A 124 -3.30 4.32 -17.50
N TYR A 125 -3.95 3.87 -16.43
CA TYR A 125 -5.22 3.14 -16.53
C TYR A 125 -6.30 3.98 -17.24
N ARG A 126 -6.42 5.26 -16.89
CA ARG A 126 -7.38 6.18 -17.51
C ARG A 126 -7.13 6.38 -19.00
N THR A 127 -5.87 6.47 -19.42
CA THR A 127 -5.51 6.83 -20.79
C THR A 127 -5.32 5.63 -21.72
N HIS A 128 -4.90 4.48 -21.21
CA HIS A 128 -4.57 3.28 -22.00
C HIS A 128 -5.22 2.04 -21.40
N GLY A 129 -4.94 1.75 -20.12
CA GLY A 129 -5.28 0.47 -19.49
C GLY A 129 -6.77 0.07 -19.57
N ARG A 130 -7.71 1.02 -19.46
CA ARG A 130 -9.14 0.74 -19.63
C ARG A 130 -9.51 0.23 -21.02
N GLN A 131 -8.92 0.81 -22.06
CA GLN A 131 -9.17 0.43 -23.45
C GLN A 131 -8.47 -0.89 -23.79
N GLU A 132 -7.31 -1.12 -23.18
CA GLU A 132 -6.56 -2.38 -23.27
C GLU A 132 -7.19 -3.53 -22.47
N GLY A 133 -8.26 -3.29 -21.72
CA GLY A 133 -8.90 -4.30 -20.89
C GLY A 133 -8.06 -4.76 -19.68
N ARG A 134 -7.07 -3.96 -19.26
CA ARG A 134 -6.22 -4.26 -18.12
C ARG A 134 -7.06 -4.33 -16.84
N PRO A 135 -7.15 -5.48 -16.15
CA PRO A 135 -7.86 -5.56 -14.88
C PRO A 135 -7.26 -4.59 -13.86
N VAL A 136 -8.13 -4.09 -12.98
CA VAL A 136 -7.77 -3.33 -11.78
C VAL A 136 -8.27 -4.07 -10.57
N SER A 137 -7.55 -3.90 -9.47
CA SER A 137 -7.92 -4.49 -8.19
C SER A 137 -8.39 -3.43 -7.21
N ARG A 138 -9.30 -3.80 -6.30
CA ARG A 138 -9.84 -2.90 -5.26
C ARG A 138 -8.75 -2.51 -4.26
N SER A 139 -8.83 -1.31 -3.70
CA SER A 139 -7.95 -0.90 -2.61
C SER A 139 -8.03 -1.89 -1.45
N THR A 140 -6.88 -2.18 -0.83
CA THR A 140 -6.83 -2.94 0.43
C THR A 140 -6.81 -2.03 1.65
N PHE A 141 -6.63 -0.72 1.46
CA PHE A 141 -6.57 0.25 2.55
C PHE A 141 -7.90 0.30 3.32
N GLY A 142 -7.81 0.25 4.66
CA GLY A 142 -8.98 0.19 5.55
C GLY A 142 -9.73 -1.14 5.55
N SER A 143 -9.36 -2.09 4.68
CA SER A 143 -9.84 -3.47 4.73
C SER A 143 -8.85 -4.31 5.54
N PRO A 144 -9.31 -5.30 6.34
CA PRO A 144 -8.40 -6.17 7.06
C PRO A 144 -7.43 -6.98 6.18
N GLN A 145 -7.76 -7.29 4.91
CA GLN A 145 -6.89 -7.84 3.84
C GLN A 145 -7.76 -8.04 2.58
N PRO A 146 -7.27 -7.87 1.33
CA PRO A 146 -7.54 -8.96 0.38
C PRO A 146 -6.51 -9.34 -0.73
N HIS A 147 -5.40 -8.64 -1.02
CA HIS A 147 -4.48 -9.12 -2.12
C HIS A 147 -3.33 -10.02 -1.65
N MET A 148 -2.97 -9.90 -0.37
CA MET A 148 -1.92 -10.72 0.23
C MET A 148 -2.37 -12.18 0.39
N LEU A 149 -3.66 -12.36 0.63
CA LEU A 149 -4.29 -13.64 0.95
C LEU A 149 -5.20 -14.17 -0.17
N GLU A 150 -5.18 -13.53 -1.33
CA GLU A 150 -6.00 -13.98 -2.45
C GLU A 150 -5.61 -15.42 -2.83
N GLY A 151 -6.54 -16.36 -2.65
CA GLY A 151 -6.31 -17.78 -2.88
C GLY A 151 -5.46 -18.49 -1.81
N VAL A 152 -5.17 -17.84 -0.67
CA VAL A 152 -4.49 -18.48 0.47
C VAL A 152 -5.53 -19.15 1.38
N PRO A 153 -5.49 -20.48 1.56
CA PRO A 153 -6.36 -21.17 2.51
C PRO A 153 -6.17 -20.64 3.94
N SER A 154 -7.23 -20.61 4.75
CA SER A 154 -7.16 -20.10 6.12
C SER A 154 -6.13 -20.82 7.00
N HIS A 155 -5.90 -22.12 6.77
CA HIS A 155 -4.88 -22.91 7.48
C HIS A 155 -3.43 -22.62 7.02
N HIS A 156 -3.24 -21.84 5.95
CA HIS A 156 -1.93 -21.31 5.51
C HIS A 156 -1.72 -19.87 5.99
N ILE A 157 -2.55 -19.38 6.91
CA ILE A 157 -2.43 -18.04 7.51
C ILE A 157 -2.20 -18.23 9.00
N LEU A 158 -1.00 -17.87 9.46
CA LEU A 158 -0.62 -17.99 10.86
C LEU A 158 -0.35 -16.61 11.45
N ASN A 159 -0.78 -16.42 12.69
CA ASN A 159 -0.56 -15.18 13.44
C ASN A 159 0.43 -15.46 14.57
N LEU A 160 1.49 -14.65 14.65
CA LEU A 160 2.56 -14.80 15.63
C LEU A 160 2.77 -13.48 16.42
N PRO A 161 2.93 -13.55 17.74
CA PRO A 161 2.66 -14.72 18.58
C PRO A 161 1.15 -15.05 18.60
N GLU A 162 0.80 -16.32 18.83
CA GLU A 162 -0.60 -16.81 18.84
C GLU A 162 -1.41 -16.21 20.00
N ASP A 163 -0.76 -15.94 21.13
CA ASP A 163 -1.29 -15.22 22.28
C ASP A 163 -0.28 -14.17 22.80
N GLU A 164 -0.60 -13.46 23.89
CA GLU A 164 0.27 -12.42 24.45
C GLU A 164 1.46 -12.96 25.28
N ARG A 165 1.57 -14.29 25.44
CA ARG A 165 2.55 -14.93 26.33
C ARG A 165 3.52 -15.85 25.60
N THR A 166 3.15 -16.31 24.41
CA THR A 166 3.90 -17.30 23.64
C THR A 166 5.12 -16.68 22.99
N ARG A 167 6.30 -17.12 23.40
CA ARG A 167 7.56 -16.77 22.75
C ARG A 167 7.68 -17.56 21.47
N PHE A 168 8.27 -16.96 20.43
CA PHE A 168 8.61 -17.69 19.22
C PHE A 168 9.97 -17.24 18.69
N ALA A 169 10.61 -18.15 17.96
CA ALA A 169 11.81 -17.86 17.21
C ALA A 169 11.58 -18.21 15.74
N LEU A 170 11.79 -17.23 14.87
CA LEU A 170 11.91 -17.46 13.44
C LEU A 170 13.37 -17.79 13.14
N VAL A 171 13.62 -18.94 12.53
CA VAL A 171 14.97 -19.38 12.17
C VAL A 171 15.04 -19.61 10.68
N LEU A 172 15.94 -18.91 10.00
CA LEU A 172 16.24 -19.13 8.59
C LEU A 172 17.46 -20.02 8.45
N HIS A 173 17.37 -21.01 7.58
CA HIS A 173 18.42 -21.95 7.24
C HIS A 173 18.61 -22.01 5.71
N ARG A 174 19.85 -22.21 5.27
CA ARG A 174 20.16 -22.46 3.85
C ARG A 174 19.78 -23.88 3.42
N GLU A 175 19.85 -24.82 4.35
CA GLU A 175 19.52 -26.23 4.15
C GLU A 175 18.55 -26.65 5.26
N ALA A 176 17.40 -27.21 4.92
CA ALA A 176 16.59 -27.93 5.91
C ALA A 176 15.56 -28.88 5.26
N ALA A 177 14.94 -29.64 6.16
CA ALA A 177 14.31 -30.95 6.04
C ALA A 177 13.22 -31.12 4.97
N ALA A 178 12.86 -32.40 4.74
CA ALA A 178 11.77 -32.79 3.86
C ALA A 178 10.45 -32.15 4.33
N CYS A 179 9.87 -31.32 3.48
CA CYS A 179 8.57 -30.70 3.71
C CYS A 179 7.53 -31.45 2.86
N PRO A 180 6.59 -32.18 3.47
CA PRO A 180 5.68 -33.06 2.74
C PRO A 180 4.54 -32.30 2.02
N ASP A 181 4.08 -31.17 2.55
CA ASP A 181 2.83 -30.56 2.11
C ASP A 181 3.08 -29.34 1.21
N PRO A 182 2.61 -29.33 -0.05
CA PRO A 182 2.75 -28.17 -0.93
C PRO A 182 1.75 -27.07 -0.59
N ALA A 183 2.18 -25.81 -0.67
CA ALA A 183 1.35 -24.62 -0.55
C ALA A 183 1.78 -23.57 -1.57
N ARG A 184 0.83 -23.07 -2.37
CA ARG A 184 1.11 -21.99 -3.33
C ARG A 184 1.62 -20.74 -2.62
N ARG A 185 1.04 -20.43 -1.46
CA ARG A 185 1.47 -19.35 -0.59
C ARG A 185 1.11 -19.66 0.86
N LEU A 186 2.05 -19.38 1.77
CA LEU A 186 1.82 -19.37 3.21
C LEU A 186 2.14 -17.99 3.78
N CYS A 187 1.34 -17.51 4.73
CA CYS A 187 1.43 -16.16 5.27
C CYS A 187 1.63 -16.18 6.79
N LEU A 188 2.68 -15.51 7.27
CA LEU A 188 2.93 -15.28 8.69
C LEU A 188 2.70 -13.81 9.02
N PHE A 189 1.62 -13.50 9.72
CA PHE A 189 1.38 -12.17 10.30
C PHE A 189 2.08 -12.08 11.64
N MET A 190 2.92 -11.07 11.81
CA MET A 190 3.72 -10.89 13.01
C MET A 190 3.42 -9.55 13.68
N ARG A 191 3.24 -9.61 15.00
CA ARG A 191 3.19 -8.43 15.88
C ARG A 191 4.60 -8.17 16.39
N LEU A 192 5.27 -7.20 15.78
CA LEU A 192 6.65 -6.83 16.08
C LEU A 192 6.76 -5.34 16.38
N THR A 193 7.64 -4.97 17.30
CA THR A 193 8.04 -3.59 17.57
C THR A 193 8.93 -3.04 16.46
N ASP A 194 9.09 -1.71 16.41
CA ASP A 194 9.93 -1.05 15.42
C ASP A 194 11.40 -1.54 15.43
N PRO A 195 12.06 -1.72 16.61
CA PRO A 195 13.41 -2.28 16.67
C PRO A 195 13.49 -3.72 16.18
N GLU A 196 12.50 -4.56 16.48
CA GLU A 196 12.48 -5.96 16.03
C GLU A 196 12.32 -6.06 14.51
N ILE A 197 11.49 -5.20 13.91
CA ILE A 197 11.38 -5.13 12.44
C ILE A 197 12.71 -4.69 11.82
N ALA A 198 13.37 -3.67 12.38
CA ALA A 198 14.67 -3.21 11.88
C ALA A 198 15.73 -4.33 11.98
N GLY A 199 15.87 -4.96 13.14
CA GLY A 199 16.83 -6.03 13.35
C GLY A 199 16.56 -7.27 12.49
N LEU A 200 15.29 -7.58 12.22
CA LEU A 200 14.91 -8.62 11.28
C LEU A 200 15.41 -8.27 9.88
N LEU A 201 15.08 -7.08 9.36
CA LEU A 201 15.46 -6.66 8.01
C LEU A 201 16.99 -6.60 7.83
N ASP A 202 17.71 -6.06 8.81
CA ASP A 202 19.18 -6.01 8.80
C ASP A 202 19.78 -7.42 8.81
N GLY A 203 19.25 -8.31 9.66
CA GLY A 203 19.71 -9.70 9.73
C GLY A 203 19.49 -10.46 8.42
N PHE A 204 18.38 -10.19 7.76
CA PHE A 204 18.04 -10.76 6.45
C PHE A 204 19.01 -10.31 5.36
N GLU A 205 19.38 -9.02 5.32
CA GLU A 205 20.36 -8.48 4.38
C GLU A 205 21.72 -9.18 4.56
N VAL A 206 22.20 -9.29 5.79
CA VAL A 206 23.47 -9.99 6.09
C VAL A 206 23.40 -11.48 5.73
N PHE A 207 22.25 -12.12 5.95
CA PHE A 207 22.02 -13.50 5.57
C PHE A 207 22.09 -13.68 4.05
N GLU A 208 21.41 -12.84 3.27
CA GLU A 208 21.38 -12.89 1.80
C GLU A 208 22.79 -12.85 1.21
N PHE A 209 23.65 -11.95 1.69
CA PHE A 209 25.04 -11.81 1.25
C PHE A 209 25.97 -12.98 1.64
N GLY A 210 25.43 -14.11 2.10
CA GLY A 210 26.19 -15.33 2.35
C GLY A 210 27.01 -15.33 3.63
N ARG A 211 26.92 -14.26 4.44
CA ARG A 211 27.74 -14.08 5.65
C ARG A 211 27.21 -14.87 6.85
N LEU A 212 25.93 -15.25 6.81
CA LEU A 212 25.30 -16.08 7.84
C LEU A 212 24.84 -17.42 7.25
N LYS A 213 25.12 -18.49 7.99
CA LYS A 213 24.57 -19.83 7.72
C LYS A 213 23.13 -19.96 8.24
N GLN A 214 22.80 -19.18 9.27
CA GLN A 214 21.51 -19.15 9.93
C GLN A 214 21.22 -17.74 10.44
N LEU A 215 19.97 -17.30 10.32
CA LEU A 215 19.46 -16.10 10.98
C LEU A 215 18.40 -16.53 12.00
N THR A 216 18.52 -16.09 13.25
CA THR A 216 17.52 -16.37 14.29
C THR A 216 16.98 -15.07 14.82
N VAL A 217 15.66 -14.91 14.75
CA VAL A 217 14.95 -13.80 15.37
C VAL A 217 14.04 -14.36 16.44
N ALA A 218 14.45 -14.17 17.70
CA ALA A 218 13.67 -14.51 18.87
C ALA A 218 12.86 -13.29 19.30
N ILE A 219 11.56 -13.47 19.43
CA ILE A 219 10.63 -12.44 19.88
C ILE A 219 10.15 -12.82 21.28
N ASP A 220 10.39 -11.94 22.24
CA ASP A 220 9.89 -12.07 23.60
C ASP A 220 8.76 -11.05 23.82
N PRO A 221 7.49 -11.49 23.77
CA PRO A 221 6.36 -10.59 23.92
C PRO A 221 6.27 -9.92 25.31
N LEU A 222 6.97 -10.45 26.32
CA LEU A 222 7.04 -9.88 27.66
C LEU A 222 8.12 -8.80 27.81
N SER A 223 9.04 -8.69 26.84
CA SER A 223 10.18 -7.76 26.93
C SER A 223 9.85 -6.33 26.53
N ALA A 224 8.76 -6.12 25.79
CA ALA A 224 8.33 -4.82 25.27
C ALA A 224 6.81 -4.79 25.04
N ALA A 225 6.21 -3.60 25.01
CA ALA A 225 4.80 -3.44 24.66
C ALA A 225 4.59 -3.68 23.15
N HIS A 226 4.18 -4.90 22.81
CA HIS A 226 3.93 -5.29 21.42
C HIS A 226 2.65 -4.65 20.86
N PRO A 227 2.61 -4.35 19.55
CA PRO A 227 1.44 -3.76 18.93
C PRO A 227 0.24 -4.70 18.94
N GLN A 228 -0.96 -4.15 19.12
CA GLN A 228 -2.22 -4.93 19.09
C GLN A 228 -2.61 -5.44 17.69
N ARG A 229 -1.90 -4.99 16.64
CA ARG A 229 -2.12 -5.39 15.25
C ARG A 229 -0.82 -5.91 14.66
N ALA A 230 -0.92 -6.77 13.64
CA ALA A 230 0.26 -7.20 12.89
C ALA A 230 0.94 -6.00 12.23
N THR A 231 2.25 -5.91 12.40
CA THR A 231 3.11 -4.84 11.87
C THR A 231 4.03 -5.33 10.76
N LEU A 232 4.13 -6.65 10.58
CA LEU A 232 4.87 -7.27 9.50
C LEU A 232 4.11 -8.50 8.96
N LEU A 233 4.16 -8.73 7.66
CA LEU A 233 3.73 -9.98 7.02
C LEU A 233 4.90 -10.61 6.27
N ALA A 234 5.18 -11.88 6.50
CA ALA A 234 6.01 -12.68 5.62
C ALA A 234 5.13 -13.58 4.73
N ALA A 235 5.18 -13.38 3.42
CA ALA A 235 4.51 -14.24 2.44
C ALA A 235 5.54 -15.14 1.76
N PHE A 236 5.35 -16.45 1.91
CA PHE A 236 6.19 -17.51 1.38
C PHE A 236 5.55 -18.02 0.09
N GLU A 237 6.16 -17.77 -1.06
CA GLU A 237 5.61 -18.20 -2.36
C GLU A 237 6.17 -19.56 -2.78
N HIS A 238 5.32 -20.36 -3.42
CA HIS A 238 5.65 -21.69 -3.94
C HIS A 238 6.41 -22.54 -2.91
N CYS A 239 5.77 -22.73 -1.76
CA CYS A 239 6.39 -23.33 -0.60
C CYS A 239 5.92 -24.76 -0.36
N TYR A 240 6.73 -25.50 0.38
CA TYR A 240 6.39 -26.75 1.01
C TYR A 240 6.52 -26.55 2.50
N TYR A 241 5.63 -27.14 3.29
CA TYR A 241 5.66 -27.03 4.73
C TYR A 241 5.44 -28.37 5.40
N GLY A 242 5.76 -28.43 6.69
CA GLY A 242 5.46 -29.57 7.55
C GLY A 242 5.63 -29.17 9.00
N GLU A 243 4.77 -29.71 9.86
CA GLU A 243 4.96 -29.64 11.31
C GLU A 243 5.39 -31.03 11.81
N GLU A 244 6.54 -31.12 12.46
CA GLU A 244 6.88 -32.31 13.26
C GLU A 244 5.91 -32.39 14.46
N ARG A 245 5.51 -33.59 14.91
CA ARG A 245 4.61 -33.74 16.06
C ARG A 245 5.18 -33.01 17.29
N ALA A 246 4.50 -31.96 17.76
CA ALA A 246 4.95 -31.05 18.82
C ALA A 246 6.29 -30.31 18.55
N GLY A 247 6.73 -30.30 17.29
CA GLY A 247 7.96 -29.70 16.81
C GLY A 247 7.72 -28.36 16.08
N PRO A 248 8.77 -27.79 15.50
CA PRO A 248 8.66 -26.51 14.80
C PRO A 248 7.97 -26.65 13.44
N LEU A 249 7.33 -25.58 12.99
CA LEU A 249 6.87 -25.47 11.62
C LEU A 249 8.08 -25.27 10.71
N VAL A 250 8.30 -26.18 9.77
CA VAL A 250 9.35 -26.08 8.76
C VAL A 250 8.71 -25.69 7.44
N LEU A 251 9.34 -24.74 6.74
CA LEU A 251 8.87 -24.10 5.51
C LEU A 251 10.03 -24.01 4.53
N ARG A 252 9.89 -24.61 3.34
CA ARG A 252 10.81 -24.41 2.23
C ARG A 252 10.09 -23.64 1.14
N CYS A 253 10.66 -22.55 0.65
CA CYS A 253 9.99 -21.69 -0.34
C CYS A 253 10.93 -21.27 -1.46
N ALA A 254 10.34 -20.87 -2.58
CA ALA A 254 11.08 -20.29 -3.71
C ALA A 254 11.32 -18.80 -3.54
N GLU A 255 10.45 -18.11 -2.79
CA GLU A 255 10.57 -16.68 -2.52
C GLU A 255 9.90 -16.32 -1.20
N VAL A 256 10.45 -15.35 -0.47
CA VAL A 256 9.78 -14.71 0.66
C VAL A 256 9.66 -13.22 0.44
N ARG A 257 8.45 -12.70 0.59
CA ARG A 257 8.18 -11.25 0.59
C ARG A 257 7.85 -10.79 1.99
N LEU A 258 8.65 -9.87 2.52
CA LEU A 258 8.36 -9.19 3.77
C LEU A 258 7.62 -7.89 3.47
N TRP A 259 6.44 -7.76 4.05
CA TRP A 259 5.61 -6.57 3.95
C TRP A 259 5.59 -5.85 5.28
N ASP A 260 6.06 -4.60 5.28
CA ASP A 260 5.86 -3.68 6.39
C ASP A 260 4.40 -3.23 6.38
N LEU A 261 3.69 -3.54 7.46
CA LEU A 261 2.27 -3.22 7.64
C LEU A 261 2.06 -1.99 8.53
N ARG A 262 3.15 -1.35 9.00
CA ARG A 262 3.02 -0.19 9.87
C ARG A 262 2.30 0.93 9.12
N PRO A 263 1.28 1.60 9.74
CA PRO A 263 0.45 2.58 9.05
C PRO A 263 1.21 3.73 8.39
N HIS A 264 2.38 4.06 8.93
CA HIS A 264 3.21 5.18 8.45
C HIS A 264 4.25 4.77 7.39
N LYS A 265 4.44 3.46 7.12
CA LYS A 265 5.42 2.90 6.16
C LYS A 265 4.93 1.61 5.44
N PRO A 266 3.70 1.54 4.91
CA PRO A 266 3.25 0.33 4.23
C PRO A 266 4.03 0.10 2.92
N ARG A 267 4.78 -1.01 2.83
CA ARG A 267 5.56 -1.37 1.62
C ARG A 267 6.00 -2.83 1.64
N ILE A 268 6.46 -3.35 0.50
CA ILE A 268 7.35 -4.52 0.49
C ILE A 268 8.69 -4.04 1.04
N ALA A 269 9.06 -4.52 2.23
CA ALA A 269 10.29 -4.18 2.93
C ALA A 269 11.49 -4.92 2.35
N ALA A 270 11.30 -6.19 1.96
CA ALA A 270 12.35 -7.00 1.34
C ALA A 270 11.75 -8.20 0.58
N VAL A 271 12.53 -8.72 -0.39
CA VAL A 271 12.21 -9.93 -1.16
C VAL A 271 13.44 -10.83 -1.15
N PHE A 272 13.27 -12.08 -0.75
CA PHE A 272 14.37 -13.04 -0.62
C PHE A 272 14.21 -14.19 -1.60
N PRO A 273 15.27 -14.52 -2.37
CA PRO A 273 15.25 -15.64 -3.29
C PRO A 273 15.43 -16.96 -2.53
N GLY A 274 14.31 -17.55 -2.12
CA GLY A 274 14.19 -18.92 -1.63
C GLY A 274 15.00 -19.27 -0.37
N GLY A 275 14.59 -20.36 0.28
CA GLY A 275 15.29 -20.84 1.47
C GLY A 275 14.42 -21.73 2.34
N THR A 276 15.01 -22.20 3.43
CA THR A 276 14.27 -22.96 4.44
C THR A 276 14.12 -22.16 5.71
N PHE A 277 12.95 -22.21 6.31
CA PHE A 277 12.54 -21.43 7.46
C PHE A 277 11.95 -22.39 8.47
N THR A 278 12.28 -22.18 9.73
CA THR A 278 11.83 -22.97 10.85
C THR A 278 11.24 -22.01 11.87
N VAL A 279 9.97 -22.15 12.19
CA VAL A 279 9.30 -21.38 13.24
C VAL A 279 9.23 -22.26 14.48
N ARG A 280 10.03 -21.92 15.50
CA ARG A 280 10.03 -22.63 16.79
C ARG A 280 9.18 -21.88 17.80
N ARG A 281 8.11 -22.51 18.27
CA ARG A 281 7.36 -22.04 19.44
C ARG A 281 8.19 -22.35 20.69
N ARG A 282 8.31 -21.41 21.62
CA ARG A 282 8.93 -21.63 22.94
C ARG A 282 7.85 -21.37 23.99
N ALA A 283 7.53 -22.40 24.77
CA ALA A 283 6.71 -22.27 25.96
C ALA A 283 7.42 -21.41 27.03
#